data_AF-A0A7D3VZ07-F1
#
_entry.id   AF-A0A7D3VZ07-F1
#
_cell.length_a   1.000
_cell.length_b   1.000
_cell.length_c   1.000
_cell.angle_alpha   90.00
_cell.angle_beta   90.00
_cell.angle_gamma   90.00
#
_symmetry.space_group_name_H-M   'P 1'
#
loop_
_entity.id
_entity.type
_entity.pdbx_description
1 polymer ?
#
loop_
_entity_poly.entity_id
_entity_poly.type
_entity_poly.pdbx_seq_one_letter_code
_entity_poly.pdbx_strand_id
1 'polypeptide(L)'
;MAQRKIAVAAAALAAAGALGGGTAMAQEGGRPAIKESHVTGDAWLKYPGDPQTPYRRFIVDAHGGPWKFVNGKMVMGDARGTVRFDHFAPDTPGGPSTHHWGTIKVDYLMASGPVAVVSGIRQDDEHGIPPNQKRANLTFYQSPRGHRYDRMGFSWGLVFPQCQQMGSGPAPFSPASAGPDGRWMKGYTVKAAPMDLPTGEIQSPDNPPDCSFGHE
;
A
#
# COMPACT_ATOMS: atom_id res chain seq x y z
N MET A 1 78.20 7.93 -20.97
CA MET A 1 77.23 6.85 -21.24
C MET A 1 76.00 7.45 -21.91
N ALA A 2 75.46 6.75 -22.89
CA ALA A 2 74.69 7.27 -24.02
C ALA A 2 73.31 7.85 -23.67
N GLN A 3 72.98 8.95 -24.36
CA GLN A 3 71.64 9.52 -24.50
C GLN A 3 70.73 8.56 -25.28
N ARG A 4 69.49 8.36 -24.79
CA ARG A 4 68.36 7.94 -25.64
C ARG A 4 67.32 9.05 -25.67
N LYS A 5 67.19 9.65 -26.86
CA LYS A 5 66.05 10.47 -27.28
C LYS A 5 64.82 9.55 -27.44
N ILE A 6 63.62 10.07 -27.21
CA ILE A 6 62.47 10.00 -28.11
C ILE A 6 61.53 11.15 -27.74
N ALA A 7 61.03 11.80 -28.79
CA ALA A 7 60.24 13.00 -28.78
C ALA A 7 58.81 12.72 -29.28
N VAL A 8 57.94 13.75 -29.12
CA VAL A 8 56.66 13.98 -29.85
C VAL A 8 55.51 13.05 -29.38
N ALA A 9 54.27 13.48 -29.14
CA ALA A 9 53.46 14.47 -29.82
C ALA A 9 52.41 15.14 -28.90
N ALA A 10 52.15 16.42 -29.16
CA ALA A 10 50.93 17.10 -28.76
C ALA A 10 49.78 16.67 -29.68
N ALA A 11 48.60 16.43 -29.09
CA ALA A 11 47.34 16.42 -29.82
C ALA A 11 46.26 17.01 -28.90
N ALA A 12 45.99 18.31 -29.11
CA ALA A 12 44.76 18.93 -28.64
C ALA A 12 43.64 18.53 -29.62
N LEU A 13 42.61 17.86 -29.14
CA LEU A 13 41.35 17.72 -29.86
C LEU A 13 40.21 18.13 -28.94
N ALA A 14 39.67 19.32 -29.21
CA ALA A 14 38.39 19.75 -28.70
C ALA A 14 37.30 19.02 -29.50
N ALA A 15 36.40 18.32 -28.80
CA ALA A 15 35.12 17.88 -29.34
C ALA A 15 34.04 18.19 -28.30
N ALA A 16 33.33 19.29 -28.53
CA ALA A 16 32.06 19.59 -27.91
C ALA A 16 30.95 18.93 -28.73
N GLY A 17 30.01 18.27 -28.07
CA GLY A 17 28.68 18.00 -28.62
C GLY A 17 28.20 16.56 -28.53
N ALA A 18 26.91 16.46 -28.19
CA ALA A 18 26.00 15.32 -28.31
C ALA A 18 25.89 14.37 -27.10
N LEU A 19 24.94 14.74 -26.24
CA LEU A 19 23.99 13.89 -25.52
C LEU A 19 23.93 12.44 -26.04
N GLY A 20 24.63 11.52 -25.37
CA GLY A 20 24.32 10.08 -25.37
C GLY A 20 23.60 9.75 -24.07
N GLY A 21 22.52 9.00 -23.99
CA GLY A 21 21.92 8.10 -24.96
C GLY A 21 21.00 7.20 -24.14
N GLY A 22 19.91 7.77 -23.61
CA GLY A 22 18.82 7.01 -23.03
C GLY A 22 17.80 6.78 -24.13
N THR A 23 17.70 5.55 -24.61
CA THR A 23 16.75 5.13 -25.64
C THR A 23 15.32 5.46 -25.21
N ALA A 24 14.79 6.57 -25.73
CA ALA A 24 13.36 6.81 -25.76
C ALA A 24 12.75 5.75 -26.68
N MET A 25 12.24 4.67 -26.09
CA MET A 25 11.31 3.77 -26.77
C MET A 25 10.07 4.60 -27.08
N ALA A 26 9.96 5.02 -28.34
CA ALA A 26 8.73 5.57 -28.90
C ALA A 26 7.64 4.50 -28.75
N GLN A 27 6.69 4.74 -27.86
CA GLN A 27 5.51 3.91 -27.73
C GLN A 27 4.50 4.39 -28.78
N GLU A 28 4.47 3.68 -29.91
CA GLU A 28 3.40 3.77 -30.90
C GLU A 28 2.04 3.45 -30.24
N GLY A 29 1.01 4.25 -30.55
CA GLY A 29 -0.37 3.99 -30.13
C GLY A 29 -0.72 4.51 -28.72
N GLY A 30 -0.65 5.83 -28.54
CA GLY A 30 -0.89 6.54 -27.29
C GLY A 30 -2.28 6.33 -26.68
N ARG A 31 -2.43 5.26 -25.90
CA ARG A 31 -3.24 5.33 -24.68
C ARG A 31 -2.44 6.10 -23.64
N PRO A 32 -2.99 7.15 -23.01
CA PRO A 32 -2.35 7.78 -21.86
C PRO A 32 -1.96 6.69 -20.85
N ALA A 33 -0.75 6.77 -20.27
CA ALA A 33 -0.39 5.88 -19.18
C ALA A 33 -1.46 5.99 -18.09
N ILE A 34 -2.03 4.86 -17.66
CA ILE A 34 -3.03 4.83 -16.60
C ILE A 34 -2.39 5.46 -15.35
N LYS A 35 -2.88 6.63 -14.96
CA LYS A 35 -2.46 7.30 -13.73
C LYS A 35 -3.33 6.73 -12.61
N GLU A 36 -2.85 5.68 -11.98
CA GLU A 36 -3.50 5.12 -10.81
C GLU A 36 -2.74 5.41 -9.53
N SER A 37 -3.48 5.49 -8.43
CA SER A 37 -2.88 5.52 -7.11
C SER A 37 -2.32 4.14 -6.79
N HIS A 38 -1.30 4.08 -5.95
CA HIS A 38 -0.85 2.82 -5.37
C HIS A 38 -0.30 2.99 -3.96
N VAL A 39 -0.35 1.90 -3.20
CA VAL A 39 0.50 1.70 -2.04
C VAL A 39 1.16 0.32 -2.16
N THR A 40 2.47 0.29 -2.02
CA THR A 40 3.26 -0.94 -2.10
C THR A 40 4.27 -1.01 -0.97
N GLY A 41 4.72 -2.21 -0.63
CA GLY A 41 5.83 -2.41 0.29
C GLY A 41 5.49 -3.32 1.46
N ASP A 42 6.31 -3.24 2.49
CA ASP A 42 6.30 -4.17 3.62
C ASP A 42 6.88 -3.48 4.86
N ALA A 43 6.16 -3.60 5.97
CA ALA A 43 6.67 -3.21 7.28
C ALA A 43 6.16 -4.15 8.38
N TRP A 44 7.03 -4.36 9.36
CA TRP A 44 6.61 -4.75 10.71
C TRP A 44 6.13 -3.52 11.47
N LEU A 45 5.08 -3.69 12.24
CA LEU A 45 4.46 -2.68 13.08
C LEU A 45 4.43 -3.17 14.52
N LYS A 46 4.51 -2.24 15.47
CA LYS A 46 4.14 -2.48 16.86
C LYS A 46 2.73 -1.98 17.12
N TYR A 47 1.79 -2.89 17.28
CA TYR A 47 0.40 -2.57 17.59
C TYR A 47 0.25 -2.26 19.09
N PRO A 48 -0.13 -1.03 19.48
CA PRO A 48 -0.20 -0.63 20.87
C PRO A 48 -1.36 -1.30 21.64
N GLY A 49 -2.39 -1.80 20.94
CA GLY A 49 -3.54 -2.47 21.55
C GLY A 49 -3.25 -3.90 22.01
N ASP A 50 -2.07 -4.44 21.72
CA ASP A 50 -1.64 -5.78 22.11
C ASP A 50 -0.18 -5.75 22.58
N PRO A 51 0.09 -5.31 23.82
CA PRO A 51 1.45 -5.15 24.31
C PRO A 51 2.19 -6.48 24.51
N GLN A 52 1.48 -7.60 24.63
CA GLN A 52 2.08 -8.92 24.83
C GLN A 52 2.58 -9.52 23.51
N THR A 53 1.82 -9.36 22.43
CA THR A 53 2.22 -9.81 21.10
C THR A 53 2.11 -8.68 20.08
N PRO A 54 2.97 -7.65 20.15
CA PRO A 54 2.73 -6.40 19.44
C PRO A 54 3.01 -6.46 17.94
N TYR A 55 3.70 -7.49 17.46
CA TYR A 55 4.19 -7.52 16.08
C TYR A 55 3.08 -7.87 15.09
N ARG A 56 2.86 -6.96 14.14
CA ARG A 56 2.03 -7.21 12.93
C ARG A 56 2.85 -6.89 11.71
N ARG A 57 2.86 -7.76 10.70
CA ARG A 57 3.46 -7.44 9.39
C ARG A 57 2.35 -7.22 8.39
N PHE A 58 2.52 -6.23 7.53
CA PHE A 58 1.65 -6.06 6.37
C PHE A 58 2.51 -5.89 5.14
N ILE A 59 2.28 -6.76 4.16
CA ILE A 59 2.85 -6.73 2.83
C ILE A 59 1.72 -6.28 1.91
N VAL A 60 1.89 -5.13 1.27
CA VAL A 60 0.85 -4.48 0.49
C VAL A 60 1.30 -4.33 -0.96
N ASP A 61 0.38 -4.64 -1.86
CA ASP A 61 0.47 -4.35 -3.27
C ASP A 61 -0.94 -3.98 -3.74
N ALA A 62 -1.28 -2.70 -3.68
CA ALA A 62 -2.61 -2.17 -3.97
C ALA A 62 -2.51 -1.06 -5.01
N HIS A 63 -3.35 -1.14 -6.04
CA HIS A 63 -3.36 -0.21 -7.18
C HIS A 63 -4.78 0.15 -7.58
N GLY A 64 -4.97 1.32 -8.18
CA GLY A 64 -6.23 1.75 -8.77
C GLY A 64 -6.75 3.03 -8.14
N GLY A 65 -8.07 3.06 -7.93
CA GLY A 65 -8.77 4.20 -7.37
C GLY A 65 -10.00 3.80 -6.53
N PRO A 66 -10.62 4.80 -5.88
CA PRO A 66 -11.70 4.55 -4.94
C PRO A 66 -13.03 4.19 -5.61
N TRP A 67 -13.22 4.62 -6.86
CA TRP A 67 -14.45 4.43 -7.63
C TRP A 67 -14.17 4.45 -9.13
N LYS A 68 -15.18 4.02 -9.90
CA LYS A 68 -15.28 4.19 -11.36
C LYS A 68 -16.68 4.65 -11.73
N PHE A 69 -16.85 5.06 -12.98
CA PHE A 69 -18.16 5.40 -13.54
C PHE A 69 -18.69 4.27 -14.41
N VAL A 70 -19.93 3.84 -14.14
CA VAL A 70 -20.65 2.85 -14.94
C VAL A 70 -22.00 3.46 -15.31
N ASN A 71 -22.23 3.68 -16.61
CA ASN A 71 -23.45 4.29 -17.14
C ASN A 71 -23.81 5.63 -16.46
N GLY A 72 -22.82 6.48 -16.21
CA GLY A 72 -23.01 7.79 -15.55
C GLY A 72 -23.15 7.74 -14.02
N LYS A 73 -23.23 6.55 -13.41
CA LYS A 73 -23.27 6.38 -11.95
C LYS A 73 -21.88 6.11 -11.40
N MET A 74 -21.52 6.77 -10.30
CA MET A 74 -20.32 6.44 -9.53
C MET A 74 -20.53 5.11 -8.79
N VAL A 75 -19.60 4.17 -8.98
CA VAL A 75 -19.59 2.87 -8.31
C VAL A 75 -18.29 2.74 -7.55
N MET A 76 -18.42 2.47 -6.25
CA MET A 76 -17.26 2.24 -5.38
C MET A 76 -16.52 0.96 -5.78
N GLY A 77 -15.22 0.99 -5.62
CA GLY A 77 -14.36 -0.17 -5.81
C GLY A 77 -13.80 -0.32 -7.23
N ASP A 78 -12.79 0.50 -7.51
CA ASP A 78 -11.95 0.40 -8.71
C ASP A 78 -10.47 0.21 -8.35
N ALA A 79 -10.24 -0.56 -7.29
CA ALA A 79 -8.91 -0.96 -6.88
C ALA A 79 -8.74 -2.48 -6.97
N ARG A 80 -7.47 -2.89 -7.00
CA ARG A 80 -7.06 -4.28 -7.10
C ARG A 80 -5.77 -4.51 -6.35
N GLY A 81 -5.44 -5.78 -6.21
CA GLY A 81 -4.21 -6.23 -5.58
C GLY A 81 -4.49 -6.96 -4.27
N THR A 82 -3.47 -7.04 -3.42
CA THR A 82 -3.53 -7.84 -2.21
C THR A 82 -2.85 -7.17 -1.03
N VAL A 83 -3.32 -7.49 0.16
CA VAL A 83 -2.55 -7.31 1.39
C VAL A 83 -2.39 -8.66 2.05
N ARG A 84 -1.15 -9.06 2.31
CA ARG A 84 -0.86 -10.18 3.19
C ARG A 84 -0.52 -9.63 4.56
N PHE A 85 -1.12 -10.20 5.59
CA PHE A 85 -0.84 -9.82 6.97
C PHE A 85 -0.33 -11.00 7.76
N ASP A 86 0.48 -10.71 8.77
CA ASP A 86 1.06 -11.67 9.70
C ASP A 86 0.87 -11.14 11.13
N HIS A 87 0.40 -12.00 12.02
CA HIS A 87 0.44 -11.76 13.45
C HIS A 87 1.45 -12.72 14.06
N PHE A 88 2.56 -12.20 14.58
CA PHE A 88 3.53 -13.02 15.29
C PHE A 88 3.11 -13.17 16.76
N ALA A 89 2.50 -14.31 17.09
CA ALA A 89 1.90 -14.60 18.39
C ALA A 89 1.85 -16.10 18.66
N PRO A 90 1.73 -16.52 19.93
CA PRO A 90 1.61 -17.92 20.26
C PRO A 90 0.17 -18.43 20.01
N ASP A 91 0.05 -19.70 19.65
CA ASP A 91 -1.26 -20.36 19.47
C ASP A 91 -2.03 -20.47 20.81
N THR A 92 -1.30 -20.48 21.92
CA THR A 92 -1.85 -20.54 23.28
C THR A 92 -1.15 -19.52 24.19
N PRO A 93 -1.86 -18.94 25.18
CA PRO A 93 -1.25 -18.00 26.12
C PRO A 93 0.01 -18.57 26.79
N GLY A 94 1.12 -17.84 26.71
CA GLY A 94 2.41 -18.24 27.29
C GLY A 94 3.22 -19.23 26.45
N GLY A 95 2.72 -19.69 25.31
CA GLY A 95 3.46 -20.54 24.37
C GLY A 95 4.52 -19.78 23.54
N PRO A 96 5.30 -20.51 22.73
CA PRO A 96 6.21 -19.89 21.76
C PRO A 96 5.41 -19.18 20.66
N SER A 97 5.89 -18.00 20.23
CA SER A 97 5.26 -17.28 19.12
C SER A 97 5.52 -17.93 17.76
N THR A 98 4.51 -17.96 16.93
CA THR A 98 4.49 -18.49 15.56
C THR A 98 3.93 -17.43 14.61
N HIS A 99 4.03 -17.66 13.30
CA HIS A 99 3.51 -16.75 12.29
C HIS A 99 2.08 -17.13 11.88
N HIS A 100 1.17 -16.15 11.91
CA HIS A 100 -0.24 -16.32 11.58
C HIS A 100 -0.58 -15.47 10.37
N TRP A 101 -0.62 -16.11 9.19
CA TRP A 101 -0.79 -15.41 7.92
C TRP A 101 -2.24 -15.37 7.47
N GLY A 102 -2.64 -14.23 6.90
CA GLY A 102 -3.88 -14.12 6.13
C GLY A 102 -3.71 -13.25 4.90
N THR A 103 -4.73 -13.27 4.03
CA THR A 103 -4.74 -12.51 2.77
C THR A 103 -6.03 -11.74 2.60
N ILE A 104 -5.91 -10.49 2.19
CA ILE A 104 -6.99 -9.58 1.84
C ILE A 104 -6.92 -9.33 0.34
N LYS A 105 -8.03 -9.51 -0.35
CA LYS A 105 -8.20 -9.05 -1.73
C LYS A 105 -8.66 -7.59 -1.70
N VAL A 106 -7.85 -6.70 -2.26
CA VAL A 106 -8.13 -5.26 -2.29
C VAL A 106 -9.28 -4.99 -3.24
N ASP A 107 -10.24 -4.20 -2.76
CA ASP A 107 -11.34 -3.68 -3.57
C ASP A 107 -11.44 -2.14 -3.52
N TYR A 108 -10.67 -1.46 -2.68
CA TYR A 108 -10.64 0.00 -2.59
C TYR A 108 -9.24 0.53 -2.32
N LEU A 109 -8.90 1.65 -2.96
CA LEU A 109 -7.71 2.44 -2.69
C LEU A 109 -8.02 3.91 -2.91
N MET A 110 -7.75 4.74 -1.91
CA MET A 110 -7.63 6.18 -2.08
C MET A 110 -6.29 6.63 -1.52
N ALA A 111 -5.52 7.38 -2.29
CA ALA A 111 -4.28 7.97 -1.82
C ALA A 111 -4.29 9.49 -2.00
N SER A 112 -3.81 10.20 -0.98
CA SER A 112 -3.62 11.65 -1.01
C SER A 112 -2.38 12.02 -0.22
N GLY A 113 -1.44 12.69 -0.89
CA GLY A 113 -0.12 12.98 -0.33
C GLY A 113 0.58 11.70 0.17
N PRO A 114 1.07 11.68 1.42
CA PRO A 114 1.76 10.52 2.00
C PRO A 114 0.82 9.44 2.56
N VAL A 115 -0.50 9.59 2.45
CA VAL A 115 -1.48 8.68 3.07
C VAL A 115 -2.24 7.89 2.01
N ALA A 116 -2.44 6.60 2.27
CA ALA A 116 -3.32 5.74 1.49
C ALA A 116 -4.31 5.02 2.41
N VAL A 117 -5.59 5.02 2.04
CA VAL A 117 -6.62 4.18 2.64
C VAL A 117 -6.89 3.02 1.69
N VAL A 118 -6.85 1.80 2.21
CA VAL A 118 -7.08 0.56 1.47
C VAL A 118 -8.22 -0.20 2.15
N SER A 119 -9.14 -0.73 1.36
CA SER A 119 -10.09 -1.72 1.86
C SER A 119 -10.04 -2.99 1.02
N GLY A 120 -10.52 -4.07 1.61
CA GLY A 120 -10.66 -5.32 0.92
C GLY A 120 -11.39 -6.36 1.73
N ILE A 121 -11.48 -7.57 1.18
CA ILE A 121 -12.14 -8.72 1.79
C ILE A 121 -11.11 -9.79 2.09
N ARG A 122 -11.06 -10.25 3.35
CA ARG A 122 -10.27 -11.41 3.75
C ARG A 122 -10.69 -12.65 2.94
N GLN A 123 -9.72 -13.37 2.41
CA GLN A 123 -9.95 -14.46 1.47
C GLN A 123 -9.94 -15.84 2.13
N ASP A 124 -9.26 -16.00 3.26
CA ASP A 124 -9.26 -17.27 3.97
C ASP A 124 -10.58 -17.48 4.74
N ASP A 125 -10.92 -18.76 4.89
CA ASP A 125 -12.08 -19.25 5.65
C ASP A 125 -11.67 -19.86 7.00
N GLU A 126 -10.39 -19.71 7.37
CA GLU A 126 -9.88 -20.18 8.64
C GLU A 126 -10.70 -19.55 9.78
N HIS A 127 -11.06 -20.37 10.76
CA HIS A 127 -11.90 -20.01 11.91
C HIS A 127 -13.37 -19.67 11.60
N GLY A 128 -13.86 -19.95 10.38
CA GLY A 128 -15.28 -19.84 10.07
C GLY A 128 -15.82 -18.41 10.13
N ILE A 129 -15.00 -17.42 9.78
CA ILE A 129 -15.34 -15.99 9.88
C ILE A 129 -16.55 -15.69 8.97
N PRO A 130 -17.65 -15.17 9.52
CA PRO A 130 -18.84 -14.83 8.73
C PRO A 130 -18.54 -13.81 7.61
N PRO A 131 -19.19 -13.89 6.44
CA PRO A 131 -18.91 -12.98 5.32
C PRO A 131 -18.97 -11.49 5.66
N ASN A 132 -19.91 -11.08 6.52
CA ASN A 132 -20.07 -9.69 6.98
C ASN A 132 -18.95 -9.22 7.92
N GLN A 133 -18.05 -10.11 8.36
CA GLN A 133 -16.92 -9.78 9.23
C GLN A 133 -15.56 -9.85 8.51
N LYS A 134 -15.57 -10.17 7.21
CA LYS A 134 -14.35 -10.34 6.40
C LYS A 134 -13.77 -9.04 5.86
N ARG A 135 -14.52 -7.94 5.90
CA ARG A 135 -14.00 -6.65 5.42
C ARG A 135 -12.86 -6.18 6.31
N ALA A 136 -11.85 -5.60 5.67
CA ALA A 136 -10.71 -4.98 6.30
C ALA A 136 -10.58 -3.56 5.79
N ASN A 137 -10.27 -2.63 6.69
CA ASN A 137 -9.92 -1.26 6.36
C ASN A 137 -8.54 -0.96 6.94
N LEU A 138 -7.65 -0.50 6.08
CA LEU A 138 -6.25 -0.26 6.37
C LEU A 138 -5.91 1.18 5.99
N THR A 139 -5.00 1.79 6.72
CA THR A 139 -4.45 3.10 6.38
C THR A 139 -2.95 3.06 6.50
N PHE A 140 -2.26 3.50 5.47
CA PHE A 140 -0.81 3.54 5.37
C PHE A 140 -0.38 5.00 5.33
N TYR A 141 0.66 5.32 6.09
CA TYR A 141 1.31 6.62 6.09
C TYR A 141 2.79 6.44 5.79
N GLN A 142 3.22 6.92 4.62
CA GLN A 142 4.61 7.04 4.24
C GLN A 142 5.19 8.32 4.82
N SER A 143 6.03 8.20 5.85
CA SER A 143 6.58 9.37 6.51
C SER A 143 7.63 10.07 5.63
N PRO A 144 7.56 11.40 5.46
CA PRO A 144 8.60 12.16 4.75
C PRO A 144 9.94 12.14 5.48
N ARG A 145 9.96 11.68 6.75
CA ARG A 145 11.19 11.47 7.55
C ARG A 145 11.91 10.16 7.22
N GLY A 146 11.35 9.35 6.32
CA GLY A 146 11.86 8.04 5.93
C GLY A 146 11.09 6.87 6.58
N HIS A 147 11.25 5.69 5.98
CA HIS A 147 10.43 4.50 6.24
C HIS A 147 10.41 3.97 7.67
N ARG A 148 11.46 4.23 8.45
CA ARG A 148 11.50 3.90 9.89
C ARG A 148 10.44 4.64 10.72
N TYR A 149 9.83 5.69 10.15
CA TYR A 149 8.78 6.48 10.78
C TYR A 149 7.42 6.30 10.11
N ASP A 150 7.31 5.36 9.17
CA ASP A 150 6.02 5.00 8.58
C ASP A 150 5.07 4.56 9.68
N ARG A 151 3.77 4.73 9.42
CA ARG A 151 2.73 4.26 10.32
C ARG A 151 1.63 3.57 9.56
N MET A 152 0.90 2.71 10.25
CA MET A 152 -0.23 2.01 9.66
C MET A 152 -1.33 1.75 10.70
N GLY A 153 -2.58 1.77 10.23
CA GLY A 153 -3.78 1.46 11.00
C GLY A 153 -4.54 0.33 10.32
N PHE A 154 -5.17 -0.53 11.10
CA PHE A 154 -6.01 -1.63 10.62
C PHE A 154 -7.24 -1.78 11.51
N SER A 155 -8.36 -2.20 10.94
CA SER A 155 -9.67 -2.18 11.61
C SER A 155 -9.92 -3.34 12.58
N TRP A 156 -9.20 -4.46 12.45
CA TRP A 156 -9.41 -5.62 13.32
C TRP A 156 -9.02 -5.37 14.77
N GLY A 157 -9.95 -5.69 15.68
CA GLY A 157 -9.78 -5.43 17.11
C GLY A 157 -9.97 -3.97 17.51
N LEU A 158 -10.33 -3.08 16.57
CA LEU A 158 -10.59 -1.65 16.83
C LEU A 158 -12.05 -1.24 16.60
N VAL A 159 -12.75 -1.91 15.69
CA VAL A 159 -14.16 -1.62 15.36
C VAL A 159 -14.95 -2.91 15.22
N PHE A 160 -16.26 -2.84 15.43
CA PHE A 160 -17.16 -3.97 15.19
C PHE A 160 -17.04 -4.43 13.72
N PRO A 161 -16.65 -5.68 13.45
CA PRO A 161 -16.31 -6.12 12.10
C PRO A 161 -17.50 -6.06 11.14
N GLN A 162 -18.73 -6.21 11.65
CA GLN A 162 -19.98 -6.10 10.89
C GLN A 162 -20.28 -4.68 10.41
N CYS A 163 -19.65 -3.67 11.03
CA CYS A 163 -19.88 -2.26 10.76
C CYS A 163 -18.82 -1.66 9.82
N GLN A 164 -17.86 -2.46 9.36
CA GLN A 164 -16.77 -1.95 8.54
C GLN A 164 -17.27 -1.61 7.15
N GLN A 165 -17.19 -0.33 6.80
CA GLN A 165 -17.51 0.17 5.46
C GLN A 165 -16.26 0.39 4.63
N MET A 166 -16.38 0.23 3.32
CA MET A 166 -15.30 0.54 2.38
C MET A 166 -14.81 1.99 2.57
N GLY A 167 -13.50 2.21 2.52
CA GLY A 167 -12.88 3.52 2.69
C GLY A 167 -12.84 4.05 4.14
N SER A 168 -13.37 3.32 5.13
CA SER A 168 -13.38 3.75 6.54
C SER A 168 -12.12 3.29 7.28
N GLY A 169 -10.95 3.65 6.77
CA GLY A 169 -9.64 3.34 7.36
C GLY A 169 -9.44 3.99 8.74
N PRO A 170 -8.95 3.26 9.76
CA PRO A 170 -8.61 3.88 11.04
C PRO A 170 -7.34 4.73 10.92
N ALA A 171 -7.18 5.70 11.81
CA ALA A 171 -5.96 6.51 11.83
C ALA A 171 -4.69 5.63 12.02
N PRO A 172 -3.58 5.96 11.33
CA PRO A 172 -2.38 5.13 11.32
C PRO A 172 -1.55 5.35 12.60
N PHE A 173 -1.96 4.73 13.70
CA PHE A 173 -1.30 4.87 15.00
C PHE A 173 -0.16 3.87 15.23
N SER A 174 -0.14 2.72 14.54
CA SER A 174 0.91 1.72 14.76
C SER A 174 2.20 2.13 14.04
N PRO A 175 3.30 2.40 14.76
CA PRO A 175 4.56 2.76 14.14
C PRO A 175 5.24 1.55 13.50
N ALA A 176 5.93 1.82 12.39
CA ALA A 176 6.90 0.89 11.83
C ALA A 176 7.99 0.54 12.86
N SER A 177 8.48 -0.68 12.77
CA SER A 177 9.43 -1.25 13.72
C SER A 177 10.33 -2.28 13.06
N ALA A 178 11.42 -2.62 13.74
CA ALA A 178 12.11 -3.87 13.48
C ALA A 178 11.17 -5.05 13.83
N GLY A 179 11.25 -6.12 13.06
CA GLY A 179 10.50 -7.35 13.31
C GLY A 179 10.93 -8.10 14.56
N PRO A 180 10.29 -9.24 14.85
CA PRO A 180 10.63 -10.08 16.00
C PRO A 180 12.08 -10.61 15.97
N ASP A 181 12.70 -10.64 14.79
CA ASP A 181 14.09 -11.02 14.56
C ASP A 181 15.08 -9.83 14.54
N GLY A 182 14.60 -8.62 14.86
CA GLY A 182 15.40 -7.40 14.87
C GLY A 182 15.67 -6.78 13.49
N ARG A 183 15.12 -7.33 12.40
CA ARG A 183 15.34 -6.80 11.04
C ARG A 183 14.29 -5.77 10.65
N TRP A 184 14.73 -4.70 10.00
CA TRP A 184 13.86 -3.71 9.37
C TRP A 184 13.45 -4.14 7.96
N MET A 185 12.24 -3.79 7.58
CA MET A 185 11.74 -3.94 6.20
C MET A 185 11.91 -2.63 5.43
N LYS A 186 11.58 -2.66 4.13
CA LYS A 186 11.75 -1.51 3.23
C LYS A 186 10.79 -0.36 3.55
N GLY A 187 9.66 -0.62 4.20
CA GLY A 187 8.60 0.36 4.45
C GLY A 187 7.58 0.43 3.32
N TYR A 188 6.70 1.43 3.41
CA TYR A 188 5.62 1.64 2.45
C TYR A 188 5.93 2.78 1.49
N THR A 189 5.58 2.59 0.22
CA THR A 189 5.58 3.63 -0.80
C THR A 189 4.15 3.92 -1.20
N VAL A 190 3.71 5.16 -0.97
CA VAL A 190 2.39 5.67 -1.36
C VAL A 190 2.58 6.62 -2.54
N LYS A 191 1.79 6.40 -3.58
CA LYS A 191 1.69 7.30 -4.72
C LYS A 191 0.23 7.65 -4.95
N ALA A 192 -0.07 8.94 -4.82
CA ALA A 192 -1.36 9.47 -5.23
C ALA A 192 -1.39 9.69 -6.75
N ALA A 193 -2.53 9.40 -7.36
CA ALA A 193 -2.88 9.88 -8.69
C ALA A 193 -4.07 10.84 -8.61
N PRO A 194 -4.17 11.80 -9.55
CA PRO A 194 -5.37 12.61 -9.69
C PRO A 194 -6.60 11.71 -9.83
N MET A 195 -7.68 12.06 -9.12
CA MET A 195 -8.97 11.42 -9.31
C MET A 195 -9.75 12.24 -10.32
N ASP A 196 -10.05 11.65 -11.47
CA ASP A 196 -10.86 12.32 -12.49
C ASP A 196 -12.31 12.33 -12.02
N LEU A 197 -12.82 13.53 -11.75
CA LEU A 197 -14.24 13.77 -11.54
C LEU A 197 -14.85 14.21 -12.88
N PRO A 198 -15.84 13.47 -13.43
CA PRO A 198 -16.49 13.88 -14.66
C PRO A 198 -17.20 15.22 -14.45
N THR A 199 -17.23 16.03 -15.51
CA THR A 199 -17.98 17.27 -15.52
C THR A 199 -19.48 16.99 -15.71
N GLY A 200 -20.34 17.54 -14.85
CA GLY A 200 -21.80 17.42 -14.96
C GLY A 200 -22.45 16.86 -13.69
N GLU A 201 -23.74 16.50 -13.80
CA GLU A 201 -24.45 15.83 -12.71
C GLU A 201 -23.89 14.42 -12.51
N ILE A 202 -23.47 14.13 -11.28
CA ILE A 202 -22.96 12.81 -10.88
C ILE A 202 -23.96 12.18 -9.92
N GLN A 203 -24.45 10.99 -10.27
CA GLN A 203 -25.15 10.16 -9.31
C GLN A 203 -24.13 9.54 -8.34
N SER A 204 -24.31 9.83 -7.06
CA SER A 204 -23.50 9.26 -5.98
C SER A 204 -23.67 7.74 -5.88
N PRO A 205 -22.70 7.02 -5.29
CA PRO A 205 -22.85 5.61 -4.98
C PRO A 205 -24.07 5.36 -4.08
N ASP A 206 -24.56 4.12 -4.10
CA ASP A 206 -25.59 3.71 -3.14
C ASP A 206 -25.03 3.82 -1.71
N ASN A 207 -25.88 4.25 -0.79
CA ASN A 207 -25.52 4.24 0.63
C ASN A 207 -25.19 2.80 1.03
N PRO A 208 -24.11 2.58 1.80
CA PRO A 208 -23.89 1.27 2.36
C PRO A 208 -25.07 0.88 3.27
N PRO A 209 -25.36 -0.42 3.42
CA PRO A 209 -26.29 -0.90 4.43
C PRO A 209 -25.94 -0.30 5.80
N ASP A 210 -26.96 0.16 6.53
CA ASP A 210 -26.75 0.67 7.88
C ASP A 210 -26.29 -0.45 8.83
N CYS A 211 -25.66 -0.07 9.93
CA CYS A 211 -25.12 -1.03 10.91
C CYS A 211 -26.20 -1.57 11.86
N SER A 212 -27.48 -1.58 11.45
CA SER A 212 -28.63 -1.88 12.33
C SER A 212 -28.77 -3.37 12.71
N PHE A 213 -27.85 -4.23 12.28
CA PHE A 213 -27.83 -5.67 12.56
C PHE A 213 -27.36 -6.04 13.98
N GLY A 214 -27.28 -5.10 14.92
CA GLY A 214 -26.88 -5.34 16.32
C GLY A 214 -27.94 -6.02 17.19
N HIS A 215 -28.95 -6.64 16.59
CA HIS A 215 -30.05 -7.35 17.25
C HIS A 215 -30.07 -8.83 16.85
N GLU A 216 -28.96 -9.53 16.98
CA GLU A 216 -28.91 -11.01 17.02
C GLU A 216 -27.91 -11.49 18.06
#